data_AF-A0A355F3K7-F1
#
_entry.id   AF-A0A355F3K7-F1
#
_cell.length_a   1.000
_cell.length_b   1.000
_cell.length_c   1.000
_cell.angle_alpha   90.00
_cell.angle_beta   90.00
_cell.angle_gamma   90.00
#
_symmetry.space_group_name_H-M   'P 1'
#
loop_
_entity.id
_entity.type
_entity.pdbx_description
1 polymer ?
#
loop_
_entity_poly.entity_id
_entity_poly.type
_entity_poly.pdbx_seq_one_letter_code
_entity_poly.pdbx_strand_id
1 'polypeptide(L)'
;MQWLKNLLTPRPSGAAEGRSGKLPGRNEPCWCGSGKKYKQCHVRKDAEQRLEASFEARAAQMAARNAGKKIITDGGKADTPKARAAGPQEFKEWKGGGKG
;
A
#
# COMPACT_ATOMS: atom_id res chain seq x y z
N MET A 1 -19.73 -18.35 46.08
CA MET A 1 -19.91 -17.09 45.30
C MET A 1 -18.55 -16.48 44.96
N GLN A 2 -17.87 -16.93 43.90
CA GLN A 2 -16.51 -16.47 43.57
C GLN A 2 -16.29 -16.13 42.08
N TRP A 3 -17.35 -16.07 41.27
CA TRP A 3 -17.27 -15.69 39.85
C TRP A 3 -17.50 -14.20 39.60
N LEU A 4 -18.03 -13.45 40.57
CA LEU A 4 -18.30 -12.00 40.42
C LEU A 4 -17.07 -11.11 40.63
N LYS A 5 -16.02 -11.60 41.30
CA LYS A 5 -14.87 -10.75 41.67
C LYS A 5 -13.95 -10.42 40.49
N ASN A 6 -14.07 -11.16 39.38
CA ASN A 6 -13.31 -10.94 38.15
C ASN A 6 -14.02 -10.05 37.11
N LEU A 7 -15.21 -9.52 37.40
CA LEU A 7 -15.89 -8.55 36.53
C LEU A 7 -15.50 -7.10 36.81
N LEU A 8 -14.80 -6.84 37.92
CA LEU A 8 -14.39 -5.50 38.34
C LEU A 8 -12.89 -5.22 38.18
N THR A 9 -12.14 -6.14 37.56
CA THR A 9 -10.77 -5.83 37.13
C THR A 9 -10.86 -5.22 35.73
N PRO A 10 -10.55 -3.92 35.52
CA PRO A 10 -10.46 -3.39 34.18
C PRO A 10 -9.38 -4.19 33.46
N ARG A 11 -9.77 -4.91 32.39
CA ARG A 11 -8.80 -5.53 31.49
C ARG A 11 -7.91 -4.39 31.00
N PRO A 12 -6.59 -4.38 31.28
CA PRO A 12 -5.74 -3.28 30.84
C PRO A 12 -5.78 -3.25 29.32
N SER A 13 -6.43 -2.23 28.76
CA SER A 13 -6.61 -2.02 27.32
C SER A 13 -5.30 -1.74 26.57
N GLY A 14 -4.13 -2.09 27.14
CA GLY A 14 -2.85 -1.50 26.71
C GLY A 14 -1.57 -2.25 27.07
N ALA A 15 -1.57 -3.57 27.23
CA ALA A 15 -0.31 -4.34 27.16
C ALA A 15 -0.14 -4.86 25.72
N ALA A 16 0.37 -4.07 24.78
CA ALA A 16 1.80 -3.85 24.56
C ALA A 16 2.60 -5.12 24.19
N GLU A 17 1.97 -6.16 23.64
CA GLU A 17 2.68 -7.25 22.97
C GLU A 17 2.61 -7.05 21.45
N GLY A 18 3.49 -6.19 20.93
CA GLY A 18 3.50 -5.81 19.52
C GLY A 18 4.69 -4.98 19.09
N ARG A 19 5.88 -5.23 19.68
CA ARG A 19 7.15 -4.68 19.18
C ARG A 19 7.64 -5.43 17.94
N SER A 20 6.81 -5.42 16.91
CA SER A 20 7.23 -5.58 15.53
C SER A 20 6.97 -4.21 14.92
N GLY A 21 7.95 -3.58 14.26
CA GLY A 21 7.87 -2.20 13.73
C GLY A 21 6.78 -1.94 12.66
N LYS A 22 5.67 -2.66 12.69
CA LYS A 22 4.42 -2.38 12.02
C LYS A 22 3.63 -1.32 12.80
N LEU A 23 2.97 -0.44 12.05
CA LEU A 23 1.93 0.44 12.58
C LEU A 23 0.84 -0.38 13.28
N PRO A 24 0.22 0.16 14.35
CA PRO A 24 -0.89 -0.50 15.02
C PRO A 24 -2.00 -0.88 14.05
N GLY A 25 -2.71 -1.96 14.36
CA GLY A 25 -3.93 -2.35 13.66
C GLY A 25 -4.98 -1.23 13.70
N ARG A 26 -5.87 -1.19 12.70
CA ARG A 26 -6.84 -0.08 12.51
C ARG A 26 -7.73 0.18 13.75
N ASN A 27 -8.06 -0.84 14.52
CA ASN A 27 -8.88 -0.72 15.74
C ASN A 27 -8.06 -0.63 17.04
N GLU A 28 -6.74 -0.74 16.97
CA GLU A 28 -5.87 -0.69 18.14
C GLU A 28 -5.72 0.74 18.69
N PRO A 29 -5.32 0.90 19.97
CA PRO A 29 -4.97 2.22 20.49
C PRO A 29 -3.93 2.90 19.61
N CYS A 30 -4.14 4.18 19.33
CA CYS A 30 -3.21 4.93 18.51
C CYS A 30 -1.86 5.07 19.22
N TRP A 31 -0.78 4.90 18.46
CA TRP A 31 0.60 4.98 18.95
C TRP A 31 0.97 6.35 19.56
N CYS A 32 0.18 7.40 19.32
CA CYS A 32 0.41 8.75 19.86
C CYS A 32 -0.06 8.94 21.31
N GLY A 33 -0.63 7.91 21.95
CA GLY A 33 -1.09 8.00 23.35
C GLY A 33 -2.38 8.78 23.55
N SER A 34 -3.12 9.14 22.49
CA SER A 34 -4.36 9.92 22.59
C SER A 34 -5.56 9.18 23.20
N GLY A 35 -5.43 7.88 23.49
CA GLY A 35 -6.54 7.02 23.93
C GLY A 35 -7.58 6.71 22.83
N LYS A 36 -7.44 7.30 21.63
CA LYS A 36 -8.33 7.05 20.48
C LYS A 36 -7.87 5.82 19.69
N LYS A 37 -8.81 5.16 19.00
CA LYS A 37 -8.49 4.09 18.02
C LYS A 37 -7.65 4.66 16.88
N TYR A 38 -6.66 3.93 16.39
CA TYR A 38 -5.75 4.36 15.32
C TYR A 38 -6.49 4.89 14.08
N LYS A 39 -7.59 4.22 13.68
CA LYS A 39 -8.46 4.67 12.56
C LYS A 39 -9.07 6.06 12.71
N GLN A 40 -9.21 6.56 13.94
CA GLN A 40 -9.81 7.86 14.25
C GLN A 40 -8.76 8.91 14.59
N CYS A 41 -7.48 8.57 14.51
CA CYS A 41 -6.39 9.45 14.89
C CYS A 41 -5.39 9.58 13.74
N HIS A 42 -4.35 8.74 13.68
CA HIS A 42 -3.25 8.93 12.74
C HIS A 42 -3.40 8.22 11.39
N VAL A 43 -4.44 7.40 11.18
CA VAL A 43 -4.57 6.60 9.95
C VAL A 43 -4.50 7.41 8.65
N ARG A 44 -5.04 8.65 8.64
CA ARG A 44 -4.99 9.53 7.47
C ARG A 44 -3.58 10.03 7.22
N LYS A 45 -2.95 10.57 8.26
CA LYS A 45 -1.59 11.11 8.21
C LYS A 45 -0.57 10.04 7.80
N ASP A 46 -0.66 8.84 8.39
CA ASP A 46 0.18 7.71 8.02
C ASP A 46 -0.05 7.27 6.56
N ALA A 47 -1.30 7.29 6.09
CA ALA A 47 -1.61 6.98 4.70
C ALA A 47 -1.05 8.04 3.73
N GLU A 48 -1.20 9.32 4.05
CA GLU A 48 -0.64 10.44 3.28
C GLU A 48 0.89 10.34 3.19
N GLN A 49 1.56 10.10 4.31
CA GLN A 49 3.01 9.90 4.34
C GLN A 49 3.47 8.70 3.51
N ARG A 50 2.72 7.58 3.57
CA ARG A 50 3.03 6.40 2.74
C ARG A 50 2.82 6.67 1.25
N LEU A 51 1.79 7.43 0.89
CA LEU A 51 1.56 7.84 -0.49
C LEU A 51 2.69 8.73 -0.99
N GLU A 52 3.04 9.78 -0.24
CA GLU A 52 4.16 10.68 -0.58
C GLU A 52 5.46 9.90 -0.78
N ALA A 53 5.84 9.09 0.20
CA ALA A 53 7.04 8.25 0.11
C ALA A 53 7.02 7.32 -1.12
N SER A 54 5.83 6.85 -1.53
CA SER A 54 5.70 6.02 -2.74
C SER A 54 5.88 6.82 -4.04
N PHE A 55 5.41 8.08 -4.07
CA PHE A 55 5.62 8.98 -5.20
C PHE A 55 7.09 9.36 -5.32
N GLU A 56 7.72 9.73 -4.20
CA GLU A 56 9.16 10.01 -4.13
C GLU A 56 9.99 8.80 -4.56
N ALA A 57 9.71 7.61 -4.02
CA ALA A 57 10.39 6.38 -4.41
C ALA A 57 10.22 6.06 -5.90
N ARG A 58 9.04 6.35 -6.47
CA ARG A 58 8.80 6.15 -7.91
C ARG A 58 9.54 7.19 -8.75
N ALA A 59 9.58 8.46 -8.33
CA ALA A 59 10.34 9.51 -8.99
C ALA A 59 11.84 9.20 -8.99
N ALA A 60 12.38 8.79 -7.84
CA ALA A 60 13.78 8.38 -7.70
C ALA A 60 14.13 7.19 -8.62
N GLN A 61 13.25 6.19 -8.70
CA GLN A 61 13.43 5.07 -9.64
C GLN A 61 13.46 5.52 -11.10
N MET A 62 12.59 6.47 -11.51
CA MET A 62 12.62 7.00 -12.87
C MET A 62 13.90 7.81 -13.14
N ALA A 63 14.35 8.61 -12.18
CA ALA A 63 15.60 9.36 -12.28
C ALA A 63 16.80 8.42 -12.43
N ALA A 64 16.91 7.39 -11.59
CA ALA A 64 17.94 6.36 -11.69
C ALA A 64 17.92 5.63 -13.04
N ARG A 65 16.74 5.28 -13.55
CA ARG A 65 16.59 4.66 -14.88
C ARG A 65 17.07 5.57 -16.00
N ASN A 66 16.70 6.85 -15.96
CA ASN A 66 17.06 7.81 -17.00
C ASN A 66 18.55 8.19 -16.95
N ALA A 67 19.17 8.23 -15.77
CA ALA A 67 20.60 8.50 -15.61
C ALA A 67 21.49 7.45 -16.30
N GLY A 68 21.04 6.19 -16.38
CA GLY A 68 21.75 5.12 -17.09
C GLY A 68 21.47 5.08 -18.60
N LYS A 69 20.48 5.83 -19.10
CA LYS A 69 20.14 5.83 -20.51
C LYS A 69 21.00 6.86 -21.23
N LYS A 70 22.10 6.42 -21.86
CA LYS A 70 22.75 7.25 -22.89
C LYS A 70 21.71 7.55 -23.97
N ILE A 71 21.27 8.80 -24.00
CA ILE A 71 20.42 9.31 -25.08
C ILE A 71 21.36 9.32 -26.29
N ILE A 72 21.25 8.34 -27.18
CA ILE A 72 21.99 8.33 -28.44
C ILE A 72 21.54 9.53 -29.28
N THR A 73 22.29 10.62 -29.26
CA THR A 73 22.06 11.80 -30.09
C THR A 73 23.24 12.00 -31.03
N ASP A 74 23.47 11.04 -31.91
CA ASP A 74 24.43 11.16 -33.00
C ASP A 74 23.73 10.75 -34.29
N GLY A 75 23.04 11.70 -34.95
CA GLY A 75 22.70 11.67 -36.39
C GLY A 75 22.19 10.36 -37.01
N GLY A 76 21.68 9.42 -36.22
CA GLY A 76 21.37 8.06 -36.61
C GLY A 76 19.89 7.83 -36.37
N LYS A 77 19.19 7.31 -37.38
CA LYS A 77 17.78 6.92 -37.36
C LYS A 77 17.38 6.46 -35.96
N ALA A 78 16.51 7.21 -35.30
CA ALA A 78 15.96 6.79 -34.02
C ALA A 78 15.44 5.36 -34.18
N ASP A 79 16.01 4.42 -33.42
CA ASP A 79 15.37 3.13 -33.19
C ASP A 79 14.17 3.45 -32.30
N THR A 80 13.09 3.88 -32.95
CA THR A 80 11.75 3.87 -32.39
C THR A 80 11.61 2.53 -31.67
N PRO A 81 11.24 2.47 -30.38
CA PRO A 81 10.91 1.20 -29.78
C PRO A 81 9.83 0.61 -30.69
N LYS A 82 10.16 -0.45 -31.43
CA LYS A 82 9.20 -1.14 -32.29
C LYS A 82 8.09 -1.51 -31.33
N ALA A 83 6.96 -0.81 -31.45
CA ALA A 83 5.77 -1.13 -30.71
C ALA A 83 5.60 -2.62 -30.91
N ARG A 84 5.75 -3.41 -29.84
CA ARG A 84 5.25 -4.78 -29.88
C ARG A 84 3.80 -4.55 -30.20
N ALA A 85 3.41 -4.89 -31.42
CA ALA A 85 2.04 -4.79 -31.86
C ALA A 85 1.25 -5.50 -30.76
N ALA A 86 0.51 -4.71 -29.97
CA ALA A 86 -0.63 -5.24 -29.29
C ALA A 86 -1.52 -5.65 -30.46
N GLY A 87 -1.35 -6.90 -30.92
CA GLY A 87 -2.31 -7.53 -31.80
C GLY A 87 -3.69 -7.29 -31.18
N PRO A 88 -4.75 -7.19 -32.00
CA PRO A 88 -6.09 -6.93 -31.50
C PRO A 88 -6.32 -7.86 -30.32
N GLN A 89 -6.59 -7.26 -29.15
CA GLN A 89 -6.95 -8.01 -27.98
C GLN A 89 -8.31 -8.63 -28.36
N GLU A 90 -8.30 -9.85 -28.90
CA GLU A 90 -9.53 -10.57 -29.21
C GLU A 90 -10.20 -10.87 -27.88
N PHE A 91 -11.07 -9.96 -27.46
CA PHE A 91 -12.06 -10.20 -26.43
C PHE A 91 -12.93 -11.36 -26.94
N LYS A 92 -12.56 -12.58 -26.55
CA LYS A 92 -13.43 -13.73 -26.70
C LYS A 92 -14.61 -13.51 -25.78
N GLU A 93 -15.68 -13.00 -26.39
CA GLU A 93 -17.01 -12.92 -25.82
C GLU A 93 -17.34 -14.25 -25.14
N TRP A 94 -17.46 -14.22 -23.81
CA TRP A 94 -17.92 -15.36 -23.04
C TRP A 94 -19.39 -15.58 -23.38
N LYS A 95 -19.66 -16.35 -24.43
CA LYS A 95 -21.00 -16.84 -24.70
C LYS A 95 -21.39 -17.79 -23.57
N GLY A 96 -22.33 -17.32 -22.75
CA GLY A 96 -22.95 -18.11 -21.69
C GLY A 96 -23.43 -19.46 -22.23
N GLY A 97 -22.87 -20.52 -21.68
CA GLY A 97 -23.37 -21.88 -21.88
C GLY A 97 -24.65 -22.05 -21.08
N GLY A 98 -25.77 -22.05 -21.79
CA GLY A 98 -27.09 -22.35 -21.25
C GLY A 98 -27.14 -23.75 -20.63
N LYS A 99 -27.70 -23.83 -19.44
CA LYS A 99 -28.22 -25.08 -18.88
C LYS A 99 -29.55 -25.37 -19.59
N GLY A 100 -29.59 -26.46 -20.33
CA GLY A 100 -30.80 -27.19 -20.71
C GLY A 100 -30.69 -28.58 -20.09
#